data_AF-A0A7S4F2Q8-F1
#
_entry.id   AF-A0A7S4F2Q8-F1
#
_cell.length_a   1.000
_cell.length_b   1.000
_cell.length_c   1.000
_cell.angle_alpha   90.00
_cell.angle_beta   90.00
_cell.angle_gamma   90.00
#
_symmetry.space_group_name_H-M   'P 1'
#
loop_
_entity.id
_entity.type
_entity.pdbx_description
1 polymer ?
#
loop_
_entity_poly.entity_id
_entity_poly.type
_entity_poly.pdbx_seq_one_letter_code
_entity_poly.pdbx_strand_id
1 'polypeptide(L)'
;AHATETATETASVASMYQFKAPAAADRAAAVAADGPSPAAVADSTADTSTAACSDSTSDLSSACHESSTRSTSPGRWAESHWPTTPHVTFTWSTTMAKLQRTWTQHFSVATGQPHCLVCLDLHEARPDSPFCSEACAASFGCARSQTSARHQLFERERGVCQACHFDAHSFYLHFSALQSRQDRWQALLSSHYSKDGGVSRMLERPVEGDFWQADHITPVQEGGGECDLGNFQTLCTPCHSKKTKQQHQRSQQQKRKRFAEGSHDLHAFFTPRTAP
;
A
#
# COMPACT_ATOMS: atom_id res chain seq x y z
N ALA A 1 46.52 42.39 -1.68
CA ALA A 1 45.86 42.08 -2.96
C ALA A 1 45.02 40.82 -2.78
N HIS A 2 43.95 40.63 -3.57
CA HIS A 2 43.00 39.51 -3.41
C HIS A 2 43.22 38.41 -4.46
N ALA A 3 42.94 37.16 -4.05
CA ALA A 3 42.76 35.97 -4.89
C ALA A 3 44.04 35.52 -5.67
N THR A 4 44.22 34.26 -6.07
CA THR A 4 43.25 33.16 -6.29
C THR A 4 43.80 31.80 -5.85
N GLU A 5 42.99 30.99 -5.15
CA GLU A 5 43.13 29.53 -5.06
C GLU A 5 41.79 28.87 -5.36
N THR A 6 41.72 27.96 -6.35
CA THR A 6 40.76 26.83 -6.46
C THR A 6 40.91 26.09 -7.81
N ALA A 7 40.36 24.87 -7.87
CA ALA A 7 39.94 24.15 -9.08
C ALA A 7 41.00 23.58 -10.06
N THR A 8 41.76 22.56 -9.63
CA THR A 8 42.45 21.60 -10.53
C THR A 8 42.36 20.14 -10.07
N GLU A 9 41.19 19.65 -9.59
CA GLU A 9 41.06 18.25 -9.11
C GLU A 9 39.65 17.61 -9.31
N THR A 10 39.07 17.71 -10.51
CA THR A 10 37.77 17.05 -10.85
C THR A 10 37.73 16.37 -12.22
N ALA A 11 38.89 16.08 -12.83
CA ALA A 11 39.02 15.67 -14.23
C ALA A 11 39.28 14.16 -14.46
N SER A 12 38.64 13.23 -13.73
CA SER A 12 38.86 11.78 -13.96
C SER A 12 37.74 10.80 -13.55
N VAL A 13 36.48 11.00 -13.99
CA VAL A 13 35.50 9.88 -14.07
C VAL A 13 34.50 9.95 -15.25
N ALA A 14 34.44 11.06 -15.99
CA ALA A 14 33.38 11.33 -16.98
C ALA A 14 33.55 10.60 -18.34
N SER A 15 33.74 9.27 -18.34
CA SER A 15 34.10 8.50 -19.55
C SER A 15 33.43 7.12 -19.71
N MET A 16 32.29 6.86 -19.07
CA MET A 16 31.59 5.55 -19.19
C MET A 16 30.11 5.59 -19.58
N TYR A 17 29.49 6.77 -19.78
CA TYR A 17 28.07 6.89 -20.13
C TYR A 17 27.81 7.67 -21.42
N GLN A 18 28.12 7.05 -22.57
CA GLN A 18 27.67 7.55 -23.87
C GLN A 18 26.19 7.21 -24.14
N PHE A 19 25.28 7.89 -23.44
CA PHE A 19 23.86 7.88 -23.82
C PHE A 19 23.65 8.74 -25.07
N LYS A 20 23.50 8.07 -26.22
CA LYS A 20 23.32 8.71 -27.52
C LYS A 20 21.86 9.10 -27.74
N ALA A 21 21.47 10.28 -27.26
CA ALA A 21 20.16 10.86 -27.56
C ALA A 21 19.95 11.01 -29.08
N PRO A 22 18.75 10.73 -29.62
CA PRO A 22 18.44 11.01 -31.01
C PRO A 22 18.38 12.52 -31.25
N ALA A 23 19.03 13.00 -32.30
CA ALA A 23 19.02 14.42 -32.66
C ALA A 23 17.64 14.84 -33.18
N ALA A 24 17.21 16.06 -32.82
CA ALA A 24 16.02 16.67 -33.40
C ALA A 24 16.23 16.96 -34.89
N ALA A 25 15.19 16.73 -35.69
CA ALA A 25 15.12 17.12 -37.09
C ALA A 25 13.69 17.60 -37.40
N ASP A 26 13.57 18.82 -37.91
CA ASP A 26 12.27 19.45 -38.15
C ASP A 26 11.46 18.73 -39.24
N ARG A 27 10.18 18.46 -38.93
CA ARG A 27 9.14 18.50 -39.96
C ARG A 27 7.76 18.75 -39.39
N ALA A 28 7.20 19.92 -39.69
CA ALA A 28 5.85 20.28 -39.28
C ALA A 28 4.77 19.59 -40.13
N ALA A 29 3.78 19.01 -39.46
CA ALA A 29 2.44 18.73 -39.99
C ALA A 29 1.47 18.75 -38.81
N ALA A 30 0.39 19.54 -38.90
CA ALA A 30 -0.50 19.78 -37.77
C ALA A 30 -1.81 18.98 -37.88
N VAL A 31 -2.20 18.32 -36.78
CA VAL A 31 -3.58 17.94 -36.44
C VAL A 31 -3.76 18.24 -34.94
N ALA A 32 -4.96 18.59 -34.51
CA ALA A 32 -5.24 19.08 -33.15
C ALA A 32 -6.15 18.12 -32.36
N ALA A 33 -6.39 18.51 -31.09
CA ALA A 33 -7.38 18.02 -30.14
C ALA A 33 -7.03 16.80 -29.25
N ASP A 34 -7.57 16.90 -28.03
CA ASP A 34 -7.79 15.93 -26.95
C ASP A 34 -6.68 14.94 -26.54
N GLY A 35 -6.21 15.12 -25.30
CA GLY A 35 -5.44 14.13 -24.56
C GLY A 35 -6.28 13.40 -23.51
N PRO A 36 -6.04 12.11 -23.24
CA PRO A 36 -6.73 11.37 -22.17
C PRO A 36 -5.96 11.39 -20.84
N SER A 37 -6.70 11.36 -19.74
CA SER A 37 -6.18 11.08 -18.39
C SER A 37 -5.56 9.66 -18.31
N PRO A 38 -4.49 9.42 -17.53
CA PRO A 38 -3.77 8.14 -17.57
C PRO A 38 -4.59 6.97 -17.00
N ALA A 39 -4.80 5.95 -17.82
CA ALA A 39 -5.27 4.65 -17.36
C ALA A 39 -4.15 3.95 -16.54
N ALA A 40 -4.49 3.47 -15.35
CA ALA A 40 -3.56 2.83 -14.42
C ALA A 40 -3.69 1.29 -14.42
N VAL A 41 -2.68 0.66 -13.83
CA VAL A 41 -2.50 -0.79 -13.52
C VAL A 41 -2.37 -1.76 -14.71
N ALA A 42 -1.50 -2.76 -14.52
CA ALA A 42 -1.35 -3.92 -15.40
C ALA A 42 -1.84 -5.18 -14.68
N ASP A 43 -2.46 -6.08 -15.44
CA ASP A 43 -3.11 -7.31 -15.00
C ASP A 43 -2.07 -8.33 -14.44
N SER A 44 -2.19 -8.78 -13.19
CA SER A 44 -2.99 -9.91 -12.67
C SER A 44 -2.44 -11.32 -12.97
N THR A 45 -2.44 -12.16 -11.93
CA THR A 45 -2.59 -13.62 -12.04
C THR A 45 -3.92 -13.99 -11.39
N ALA A 46 -4.92 -14.37 -12.17
CA ALA A 46 -6.25 -14.67 -11.68
C ALA A 46 -6.34 -16.06 -11.03
N ASP A 47 -7.23 -16.19 -10.04
CA ASP A 47 -7.84 -17.47 -9.65
C ASP A 47 -9.35 -17.27 -9.50
N THR A 48 -10.15 -18.30 -9.80
CA THR A 48 -11.55 -18.14 -10.21
C THR A 48 -12.53 -18.80 -9.24
N SER A 49 -13.55 -18.05 -8.81
CA SER A 49 -14.76 -18.59 -8.18
C SER A 49 -15.93 -17.62 -8.36
N THR A 50 -16.86 -17.97 -9.26
CA THR A 50 -18.04 -17.16 -9.58
C THR A 50 -19.28 -17.65 -8.82
N ALA A 51 -20.09 -16.70 -8.34
CA ALA A 51 -21.47 -16.93 -7.92
C ALA A 51 -22.29 -15.70 -8.34
N ALA A 52 -23.43 -15.92 -9.00
CA ALA A 52 -24.20 -14.87 -9.68
C ALA A 52 -25.65 -14.81 -9.20
N CYS A 53 -26.23 -13.60 -9.20
CA CYS A 53 -27.66 -13.31 -9.08
C CYS A 53 -27.99 -11.99 -9.80
N SER A 54 -29.18 -11.90 -10.40
CA SER A 54 -29.83 -10.66 -10.89
C SER A 54 -30.89 -10.18 -9.87
N ASP A 55 -31.73 -9.15 -10.04
CA ASP A 55 -32.11 -8.24 -11.15
C ASP A 55 -32.62 -6.90 -10.50
N SER A 56 -33.10 -5.81 -11.12
CA SER A 56 -33.58 -5.44 -12.46
C SER A 56 -33.27 -3.96 -12.79
N THR A 57 -33.76 -3.42 -13.91
CA THR A 57 -33.62 -2.01 -14.33
C THR A 57 -34.79 -1.08 -13.91
N SER A 58 -34.53 0.22 -13.80
CA SER A 58 -35.43 1.35 -14.15
C SER A 58 -34.70 2.69 -13.97
N ASP A 59 -35.28 3.79 -14.44
CA ASP A 59 -34.52 4.87 -15.12
C ASP A 59 -34.70 6.30 -14.55
N LEU A 60 -33.82 7.20 -15.01
CA LEU A 60 -33.94 8.67 -15.05
C LEU A 60 -34.25 9.49 -13.77
N SER A 61 -33.26 10.23 -13.28
CA SER A 61 -33.29 11.71 -13.36
C SER A 61 -31.93 12.35 -13.01
N SER A 62 -31.59 13.44 -13.70
CA SER A 62 -30.27 14.08 -13.57
C SER A 62 -30.20 15.08 -12.42
N ALA A 63 -29.33 14.82 -11.45
CA ALA A 63 -28.79 15.83 -10.55
C ALA A 63 -27.25 15.72 -10.54
N CYS A 64 -26.56 16.79 -10.93
CA CYS A 64 -25.11 16.85 -11.00
C CYS A 64 -24.47 17.01 -9.62
N HIS A 65 -24.58 15.98 -8.79
CA HIS A 65 -23.75 15.85 -7.59
C HIS A 65 -22.32 15.48 -7.99
N GLU A 66 -21.38 16.33 -7.59
CA GLU A 66 -19.93 16.09 -7.60
C GLU A 66 -19.63 14.79 -6.85
N SER A 67 -19.64 13.68 -7.59
CA SER A 67 -19.61 12.34 -7.02
C SER A 67 -18.19 12.07 -6.57
N SER A 68 -17.92 12.30 -5.27
CA SER A 68 -16.61 12.09 -4.65
C SER A 68 -16.17 10.64 -4.81
N THR A 69 -15.50 10.36 -5.93
CA THR A 69 -15.06 9.04 -6.37
C THR A 69 -14.07 8.54 -5.33
N ARG A 70 -14.48 7.51 -4.59
CA ARG A 70 -13.69 7.01 -3.46
C ARG A 70 -12.47 6.26 -3.98
N SER A 71 -11.40 7.03 -4.24
CA SER A 71 -10.17 6.55 -4.88
C SER A 71 -9.69 5.22 -4.31
N THR A 72 -9.48 4.25 -5.21
CA THR A 72 -8.99 2.91 -4.90
C THR A 72 -7.55 2.98 -4.39
N SER A 73 -6.99 1.93 -3.76
CA SER A 73 -5.58 1.97 -3.31
C SER A 73 -4.61 2.41 -4.43
N PRO A 74 -4.69 1.91 -5.68
CA PRO A 74 -3.84 2.41 -6.77
C PRO A 74 -4.00 3.91 -7.07
N GLY A 75 -5.22 4.44 -7.08
CA GLY A 75 -5.47 5.87 -7.30
C GLY A 75 -4.98 6.73 -6.13
N ARG A 76 -5.25 6.30 -4.90
CA ARG A 76 -4.81 6.94 -3.65
C ARG A 76 -3.29 6.96 -3.50
N TRP A 77 -2.62 5.90 -3.97
CA TRP A 77 -1.16 5.86 -4.06
C TRP A 77 -0.66 6.86 -5.11
N ALA A 78 -1.23 6.88 -6.32
CA ALA A 78 -0.86 7.84 -7.36
C ALA A 78 -1.09 9.31 -6.95
N GLU A 79 -2.20 9.62 -6.28
CA GLU A 79 -2.52 10.95 -5.73
C GLU A 79 -1.51 11.42 -4.68
N SER A 80 -0.97 10.50 -3.87
CA SER A 80 -0.02 10.81 -2.79
C SER A 80 1.45 10.75 -3.21
N HIS A 81 1.75 10.10 -4.34
CA HIS A 81 3.11 9.90 -4.85
C HIS A 81 3.37 10.65 -6.18
N TRP A 82 2.61 11.72 -6.44
CA TRP A 82 2.79 12.60 -7.60
C TRP A 82 3.66 13.82 -7.23
N PRO A 83 4.85 14.01 -7.84
CA PRO A 83 5.67 15.19 -7.55
C PRO A 83 4.98 16.50 -7.93
N THR A 84 5.07 17.51 -7.05
CA THR A 84 4.53 18.86 -7.28
C THR A 84 5.36 19.68 -8.27
N THR A 85 6.59 19.25 -8.53
CA THR A 85 7.53 19.80 -9.52
C THR A 85 7.21 19.33 -10.95
N PRO A 86 7.49 20.13 -11.99
CA PRO A 86 7.35 19.70 -13.38
C PRO A 86 8.21 18.47 -13.70
N HIS A 87 7.54 17.39 -14.10
CA HIS A 87 8.16 16.09 -14.30
C HIS A 87 7.55 15.34 -15.50
N VAL A 88 8.25 14.29 -15.95
CA VAL A 88 7.78 13.33 -16.95
C VAL A 88 7.88 11.92 -16.41
N THR A 89 6.91 11.07 -16.75
CA THR A 89 6.84 9.69 -16.23
C THR A 89 7.40 8.72 -17.25
N PHE A 90 8.41 7.93 -16.86
CA PHE A 90 9.02 6.91 -17.71
C PHE A 90 8.91 5.52 -17.08
N THR A 91 8.72 4.52 -17.93
CA THR A 91 8.79 3.11 -17.54
C THR A 91 10.13 2.52 -17.98
N TRP A 92 10.87 1.93 -17.05
CA TRP A 92 12.21 1.37 -17.26
C TRP A 92 12.36 0.01 -16.55
N SER A 93 13.38 -0.76 -16.91
CA SER A 93 13.62 -2.10 -16.34
C SER A 93 15.03 -2.26 -15.81
N THR A 94 15.20 -2.95 -14.68
CA THR A 94 16.50 -3.18 -14.03
C THR A 94 17.45 -3.97 -14.93
N THR A 95 18.60 -3.38 -15.28
CA THR A 95 19.49 -3.93 -16.32
C THR A 95 20.37 -5.09 -15.85
N MET A 96 20.68 -5.16 -14.54
CA MET A 96 21.65 -6.13 -13.98
C MET A 96 21.12 -6.98 -12.82
N ALA A 97 19.83 -6.92 -12.52
CA ALA A 97 19.23 -7.77 -11.47
C ALA A 97 18.99 -9.20 -11.99
N LYS A 98 19.20 -10.21 -11.12
CA LYS A 98 18.89 -11.64 -11.43
C LYS A 98 17.42 -11.90 -11.81
N LEU A 99 16.54 -10.97 -11.46
CA LEU A 99 15.16 -10.89 -11.90
C LEU A 99 14.98 -9.48 -12.49
N GLN A 100 14.72 -9.37 -13.78
CA GLN A 100 14.37 -8.09 -14.39
C GLN A 100 13.05 -7.59 -13.79
N ARG A 101 13.04 -6.34 -13.35
CA ARG A 101 11.87 -5.69 -12.74
C ARG A 101 11.59 -4.40 -13.48
N THR A 102 10.38 -4.28 -13.98
CA THR A 102 9.85 -3.06 -14.59
C THR A 102 9.36 -2.10 -13.50
N TRP A 103 9.72 -0.83 -13.65
CA TRP A 103 9.37 0.28 -12.77
C TRP A 103 8.80 1.43 -13.60
N THR A 104 7.83 2.16 -13.06
CA THR A 104 7.33 3.41 -13.62
C THR A 104 7.62 4.52 -12.63
N GLN A 105 8.31 5.57 -13.08
CA GLN A 105 8.92 6.59 -12.20
C GLN A 105 8.90 7.98 -12.83
N HIS A 106 8.81 9.00 -11.98
CA HIS A 106 8.75 10.42 -12.35
C HIS A 106 10.17 11.02 -12.39
N PHE A 107 10.52 11.74 -13.45
CA PHE A 107 11.82 12.40 -13.65
C PHE A 107 11.63 13.91 -13.80
N SER A 108 12.44 14.70 -13.10
CA SER A 108 12.44 16.16 -13.16
C SER A 108 12.70 16.67 -14.58
N VAL A 109 11.84 17.54 -15.10
CA VAL A 109 12.08 18.21 -16.39
C VAL A 109 13.25 19.21 -16.29
N ALA A 110 13.51 19.75 -15.10
CA ALA A 110 14.54 20.76 -14.88
C ALA A 110 15.95 20.17 -14.71
N THR A 111 16.08 18.95 -14.18
CA THR A 111 17.39 18.33 -13.86
C THR A 111 17.61 16.95 -14.47
N GLY A 112 16.59 16.33 -15.07
CA GLY A 112 16.63 14.95 -15.57
C GLY A 112 16.70 13.88 -14.47
N GLN A 113 16.75 14.26 -13.20
CA GLN A 113 16.89 13.32 -12.08
C GLN A 113 15.56 12.62 -11.74
N PRO A 114 15.59 11.32 -11.37
CA PRO A 114 14.42 10.62 -10.83
C PRO A 114 14.00 11.17 -9.45
N HIS A 115 12.69 11.17 -9.21
CA HIS A 115 12.07 11.28 -7.88
C HIS A 115 11.94 9.88 -7.27
N CYS A 116 12.24 9.72 -5.99
CA CYS A 116 12.13 8.45 -5.29
C CYS A 116 10.66 7.98 -5.17
N LEU A 117 10.35 6.72 -5.46
CA LEU A 117 8.98 6.14 -5.41
C LEU A 117 8.36 6.00 -3.98
N VAL A 118 8.91 6.69 -2.97
CA VAL A 118 8.40 6.68 -1.59
C VAL A 118 8.40 8.09 -1.00
N CYS A 119 9.54 8.77 -0.93
CA CYS A 119 9.64 10.13 -0.38
C CYS A 119 9.50 11.27 -1.41
N LEU A 120 9.45 10.95 -2.71
CA LEU A 120 9.45 11.90 -3.84
C LEU A 120 10.70 12.80 -3.97
N ASP A 121 11.67 12.71 -3.07
CA ASP A 121 12.94 13.44 -3.19
C ASP A 121 13.69 13.08 -4.48
N LEU A 122 14.33 14.09 -5.08
CA LEU A 122 15.22 13.89 -6.23
C LEU A 122 16.51 13.17 -5.79
N HIS A 123 16.96 12.22 -6.61
CA HIS A 123 18.20 11.50 -6.37
C HIS A 123 19.00 11.24 -7.65
N GLU A 124 20.26 10.83 -7.52
CA GLU A 124 21.05 10.35 -8.64
C GLU A 124 20.49 9.02 -9.19
N ALA A 125 20.49 8.86 -10.51
CA ALA A 125 19.90 7.68 -11.14
C ALA A 125 20.69 6.40 -10.86
N ARG A 126 20.02 5.38 -10.32
CA ARG A 126 20.63 4.07 -9.98
C ARG A 126 20.10 3.01 -10.95
N PRO A 127 20.96 2.16 -11.55
CA PRO A 127 20.57 1.23 -12.62
C PRO A 127 19.75 0.01 -12.15
N ASP A 128 19.62 -0.15 -10.84
CA ASP A 128 19.05 -1.30 -10.14
C ASP A 128 17.87 -0.93 -9.23
N SER A 129 17.69 0.35 -8.89
CA SER A 129 16.79 0.81 -7.82
C SER A 129 16.13 2.17 -8.11
N PRO A 130 14.79 2.29 -8.07
CA PRO A 130 14.06 3.56 -8.17
C PRO A 130 13.97 4.31 -6.82
N PHE A 131 14.91 4.04 -5.89
CA PHE A 131 14.88 4.57 -4.53
C PHE A 131 16.18 5.31 -4.17
N CYS A 132 16.03 6.48 -3.56
CA CYS A 132 17.16 7.31 -3.09
C CYS A 132 18.00 6.63 -2.00
N SER A 133 17.42 5.68 -1.26
CA SER A 133 18.03 5.02 -0.10
C SER A 133 17.49 3.61 0.07
N GLU A 134 18.24 2.77 0.79
CA GLU A 134 17.79 1.42 1.14
C GLU A 134 16.56 1.45 2.06
N ALA A 135 16.44 2.45 2.93
CA ALA A 135 15.26 2.66 3.76
C ALA A 135 13.98 2.86 2.92
N CYS A 136 14.05 3.64 1.83
CA CYS A 136 12.92 3.78 0.90
C CYS A 136 12.62 2.48 0.14
N ALA A 137 13.65 1.72 -0.26
CA ALA A 137 13.47 0.41 -0.90
C ALA A 137 12.78 -0.60 0.06
N ALA A 138 13.18 -0.60 1.33
CA ALA A 138 12.63 -1.45 2.38
C ALA A 138 11.16 -1.12 2.68
N SER A 139 10.82 0.16 2.84
CA SER A 139 9.45 0.66 3.01
C SER A 139 8.54 0.29 1.82
N PHE A 140 8.98 0.51 0.58
CA PHE A 140 8.24 0.04 -0.60
C PHE A 140 8.08 -1.49 -0.62
N GLY A 141 9.06 -2.23 -0.08
CA GLY A 141 8.97 -3.67 0.16
C GLY A 141 7.80 -4.04 1.08
N CYS A 142 7.64 -3.35 2.21
CA CYS A 142 6.52 -3.54 3.13
C CYS A 142 5.18 -3.28 2.45
N ALA A 143 5.07 -2.16 1.71
CA ALA A 143 3.85 -1.77 0.98
C ALA A 143 3.37 -2.90 0.05
N ARG A 144 4.31 -3.47 -0.70
CA ARG A 144 4.04 -4.38 -1.81
C ARG A 144 3.93 -5.85 -1.37
N SER A 145 4.29 -6.20 -0.13
CA SER A 145 4.25 -7.58 0.34
C SER A 145 4.10 -7.72 1.85
N GLN A 146 3.00 -8.35 2.28
CA GLN A 146 2.81 -8.87 3.63
C GLN A 146 4.02 -9.71 4.10
N THR A 147 4.62 -10.52 3.22
CA THR A 147 5.82 -11.32 3.56
C THR A 147 7.02 -10.42 3.89
N SER A 148 7.25 -9.34 3.12
CA SER A 148 8.34 -8.39 3.43
C SER A 148 8.07 -7.59 4.70
N ALA A 149 6.83 -7.13 4.91
CA ALA A 149 6.42 -6.47 6.14
C ALA A 149 6.60 -7.38 7.37
N ARG A 150 6.24 -8.67 7.28
CA ARG A 150 6.50 -9.67 8.32
C ARG A 150 7.99 -9.83 8.61
N HIS A 151 8.83 -10.03 7.60
CA HIS A 151 10.28 -10.19 7.82
C HIS A 151 10.89 -8.98 8.54
N GLN A 152 10.62 -7.76 8.06
CA GLN A 152 11.17 -6.53 8.64
C GLN A 152 10.62 -6.25 10.06
N LEU A 153 9.34 -6.56 10.32
CA LEU A 153 8.78 -6.53 11.68
C LEU A 153 9.43 -7.58 12.59
N PHE A 154 9.70 -8.79 12.10
CA PHE A 154 10.32 -9.83 12.91
C PHE A 154 11.75 -9.48 13.31
N GLU A 155 12.53 -8.86 12.43
CA GLU A 155 13.85 -8.32 12.75
C GLU A 155 13.79 -7.24 13.84
N ARG A 156 12.78 -6.36 13.79
CA ARG A 156 12.56 -5.26 14.75
C ARG A 156 11.97 -5.69 16.10
N GLU A 157 11.02 -6.63 16.08
CA GLU A 157 10.10 -6.90 17.20
C GLU A 157 10.02 -8.39 17.60
N ARG A 158 10.67 -9.29 16.85
CA ARG A 158 10.85 -10.72 17.17
C ARG A 158 9.55 -11.50 17.43
N GLY A 159 8.42 -11.05 16.86
CA GLY A 159 7.12 -11.69 17.08
C GLY A 159 6.45 -11.33 18.41
N VAL A 160 6.97 -10.35 19.16
CA VAL A 160 6.34 -9.84 20.39
C VAL A 160 5.20 -8.87 20.04
N CYS A 161 4.02 -9.09 20.61
CA CYS A 161 2.84 -8.28 20.34
C CYS A 161 2.95 -6.87 20.95
N GLN A 162 2.89 -5.82 20.13
CA GLN A 162 2.99 -4.43 20.60
C GLN A 162 1.80 -3.97 21.45
N ALA A 163 0.67 -4.69 21.42
CA ALA A 163 -0.55 -4.33 22.18
C ALA A 163 -0.74 -5.10 23.50
N CYS A 164 0.04 -6.15 23.78
CA CYS A 164 -0.05 -6.91 25.04
C CYS A 164 1.27 -7.53 25.53
N HIS A 165 2.37 -7.32 24.81
CA HIS A 165 3.73 -7.81 25.08
C HIS A 165 3.89 -9.33 25.22
N PHE A 166 2.88 -10.10 24.79
CA PHE A 166 3.00 -11.54 24.64
C PHE A 166 3.94 -11.89 23.48
N ASP A 167 4.95 -12.71 23.74
CA ASP A 167 5.83 -13.29 22.72
C ASP A 167 5.11 -14.42 21.98
N ALA A 168 4.58 -14.09 20.80
CA ALA A 168 3.83 -15.02 19.98
C ALA A 168 4.71 -15.95 19.14
N HIS A 169 5.97 -15.57 18.85
CA HIS A 169 6.88 -16.42 18.09
C HIS A 169 7.52 -17.50 18.98
N SER A 170 8.00 -17.16 20.19
CA SER A 170 8.47 -18.18 21.14
C SER A 170 7.36 -19.16 21.53
N PHE A 171 6.12 -18.66 21.66
CA PHE A 171 4.96 -19.53 21.86
C PHE A 171 4.68 -20.42 20.63
N TYR A 172 4.75 -19.90 19.40
CA TYR A 172 4.66 -20.70 18.16
C TYR A 172 5.72 -21.82 18.11
N LEU A 173 6.99 -21.52 18.44
CA LEU A 173 8.07 -22.50 18.44
C LEU A 173 7.82 -23.62 19.47
N HIS A 174 7.48 -23.25 20.72
CA HIS A 174 7.09 -24.22 21.75
C HIS A 174 5.90 -25.08 21.31
N PHE A 175 4.84 -24.42 20.81
CA PHE A 175 3.61 -25.06 20.38
C PHE A 175 3.80 -26.06 19.23
N SER A 176 4.69 -25.73 18.29
CA SER A 176 5.00 -26.58 17.14
C SER A 176 5.87 -27.79 17.50
N ALA A 177 6.58 -27.74 18.64
CA ALA A 177 7.33 -28.87 19.18
C ALA A 177 6.44 -29.87 19.97
N LEU A 178 5.25 -29.46 20.42
CA LEU A 178 4.29 -30.33 21.10
C LEU A 178 3.76 -31.40 20.14
N GLN A 179 4.00 -32.67 20.44
CA GLN A 179 3.59 -33.81 19.59
C GLN A 179 2.08 -34.06 19.64
N SER A 180 1.48 -34.04 20.84
CA SER A 180 0.08 -34.42 21.04
C SER A 180 -0.91 -33.27 20.78
N ARG A 181 -2.06 -33.60 20.18
CA ARG A 181 -3.18 -32.66 20.01
C ARG A 181 -3.70 -32.14 21.35
N GLN A 182 -3.67 -32.97 22.40
CA GLN A 182 -4.16 -32.62 23.73
C GLN A 182 -3.24 -31.61 24.41
N ASP A 183 -1.92 -31.74 24.22
CA ASP A 183 -0.92 -30.83 24.78
C ASP A 183 -1.06 -29.45 24.09
N ARG A 184 -1.19 -29.46 22.76
CA ARG A 184 -1.50 -28.26 21.97
C ARG A 184 -2.84 -27.63 22.40
N TRP A 185 -3.85 -28.41 22.74
CA TRP A 185 -5.12 -27.88 23.26
C TRP A 185 -4.96 -27.24 24.65
N GLN A 186 -4.22 -27.87 25.55
CA GLN A 186 -3.92 -27.30 26.87
C GLN A 186 -3.13 -25.99 26.75
N ALA A 187 -2.14 -25.92 25.85
CA ALA A 187 -1.37 -24.71 25.58
C ALA A 187 -2.22 -23.55 25.01
N LEU A 188 -3.22 -23.84 24.16
CA LEU A 188 -4.19 -22.81 23.73
C LEU A 188 -5.07 -22.31 24.89
N LEU A 189 -5.54 -23.22 25.75
CA LEU A 189 -6.38 -22.87 26.89
C LEU A 189 -5.64 -22.06 27.97
N SER A 190 -4.34 -22.33 28.19
CA SER A 190 -3.50 -21.60 29.15
C SER A 190 -2.93 -20.28 28.62
N SER A 191 -3.29 -19.86 27.40
CA SER A 191 -2.72 -18.69 26.73
C SER A 191 -3.79 -17.72 26.19
N HIS A 192 -3.34 -16.63 25.59
CA HIS A 192 -4.20 -15.56 25.06
C HIS A 192 -5.11 -16.01 23.89
N TYR A 193 -4.84 -17.18 23.28
CA TYR A 193 -5.58 -17.72 22.13
C TYR A 193 -6.83 -18.53 22.51
N SER A 194 -7.08 -18.73 23.80
CA SER A 194 -8.21 -19.49 24.37
C SER A 194 -9.63 -19.05 23.93
N LYS A 195 -9.75 -17.93 23.18
CA LYS A 195 -11.02 -17.36 22.70
C LYS A 195 -11.05 -17.07 21.19
N ASP A 196 -10.03 -17.50 20.45
CA ASP A 196 -9.95 -17.26 19.00
C ASP A 196 -10.65 -18.35 18.17
N GLY A 197 -11.24 -17.95 17.05
CA GLY A 197 -11.83 -18.86 16.06
C GLY A 197 -10.76 -19.33 15.08
N GLY A 198 -10.61 -20.66 14.92
CA GLY A 198 -9.61 -21.27 14.03
C GLY A 198 -8.75 -22.37 14.67
N VAL A 199 -8.88 -22.58 15.98
CA VAL A 199 -8.08 -23.52 16.79
C VAL A 199 -7.88 -24.90 16.16
N SER A 200 -8.88 -25.49 15.49
CA SER A 200 -8.78 -26.84 14.90
C SER A 200 -7.61 -27.00 13.94
N ARG A 201 -7.33 -25.98 13.10
CA ARG A 201 -6.18 -26.03 12.18
C ARG A 201 -4.86 -25.87 12.91
N MET A 202 -4.79 -24.98 13.91
CA MET A 202 -3.59 -24.80 14.76
C MET A 202 -3.25 -26.12 15.47
N LEU A 203 -4.26 -26.84 15.97
CA LEU A 203 -4.12 -28.14 16.63
C LEU A 203 -3.58 -29.26 15.72
N GLU A 204 -3.55 -29.07 14.40
CA GLU A 204 -3.18 -30.09 13.41
C GLU A 204 -1.92 -29.71 12.64
N ARG A 205 -1.86 -28.47 12.14
CA ARG A 205 -0.77 -27.92 11.34
C ARG A 205 -0.58 -26.44 11.70
N PRO A 206 0.08 -26.14 12.85
CA PRO A 206 0.40 -24.77 13.22
C PRO A 206 1.36 -24.15 12.21
N VAL A 207 1.11 -22.89 11.85
CA VAL A 207 2.04 -22.05 11.09
C VAL A 207 2.21 -20.72 11.81
N GLU A 208 3.34 -20.04 11.60
CA GLU A 208 3.69 -18.83 12.35
C GLU A 208 2.61 -17.72 12.30
N GLY A 209 1.96 -17.57 11.14
CA GLY A 209 0.85 -16.62 10.95
C GLY A 209 -0.39 -16.87 11.81
N ASP A 210 -0.49 -18.05 12.46
CA ASP A 210 -1.58 -18.35 13.39
C ASP A 210 -1.40 -17.62 14.73
N PHE A 211 -0.16 -17.23 15.05
CA PHE A 211 0.23 -16.68 16.34
C PHE A 211 0.42 -15.17 16.27
N TRP A 212 1.08 -14.66 15.22
CA TRP A 212 1.22 -13.21 15.02
C TRP A 212 1.03 -12.76 13.58
N GLN A 213 0.67 -11.49 13.43
CA GLN A 213 0.31 -10.82 12.20
C GLN A 213 1.00 -9.45 12.09
N ALA A 214 1.33 -9.06 10.86
CA ALA A 214 1.75 -7.72 10.52
C ALA A 214 0.51 -6.85 10.30
N ASP A 215 0.32 -5.83 11.13
CA ASP A 215 -0.86 -4.96 11.17
C ASP A 215 -0.47 -3.48 11.06
N HIS A 216 -1.33 -2.66 10.44
CA HIS A 216 -1.10 -1.22 10.33
C HIS A 216 -1.54 -0.53 11.63
N ILE A 217 -0.65 0.22 12.30
CA ILE A 217 -0.94 1.03 13.49
C ILE A 217 -2.18 1.90 13.23
N THR A 218 -2.10 2.78 12.23
CA THR A 218 -3.23 3.52 11.65
C THR A 218 -3.67 2.84 10.35
N PRO A 219 -4.94 2.44 10.19
CA PRO A 219 -5.42 1.82 8.95
C PRO A 219 -5.37 2.77 7.75
N VAL A 220 -5.09 2.23 6.56
CA VAL A 220 -5.15 2.98 5.28
C VAL A 220 -6.55 3.60 5.05
N GLN A 221 -7.63 2.93 5.48
CA GLN A 221 -8.99 3.48 5.42
C GLN A 221 -9.23 4.70 6.32
N GLU A 222 -8.39 4.89 7.35
CA GLU A 222 -8.44 5.99 8.33
C GLU A 222 -7.31 7.02 8.08
N GLY A 223 -6.57 6.90 6.96
CA GLY A 223 -5.51 7.83 6.55
C GLY A 223 -4.07 7.41 6.90
N GLY A 224 -3.86 6.19 7.40
CA GLY A 224 -2.52 5.68 7.67
C GLY A 224 -1.72 5.35 6.40
N GLY A 225 -0.40 5.50 6.48
CA GLY A 225 0.50 5.22 5.35
C GLY A 225 0.47 3.74 4.94
N GLU A 226 0.23 3.49 3.66
CA GLU A 226 0.21 2.15 3.03
C GLU A 226 1.63 1.60 2.80
N CYS A 227 2.66 2.47 2.84
CA CYS A 227 4.04 2.13 2.48
C CYS A 227 5.07 2.26 3.62
N ASP A 228 4.69 2.74 4.80
CA ASP A 228 5.66 3.03 5.87
C ASP A 228 5.76 1.89 6.89
N LEU A 229 6.96 1.32 7.07
CA LEU A 229 7.27 0.36 8.14
C LEU A 229 7.09 0.98 9.55
N GLY A 230 7.19 2.30 9.69
CA GLY A 230 6.82 3.04 10.90
C GLY A 230 5.33 2.95 11.24
N ASN A 231 4.45 2.80 10.24
CA ASN A 231 3.02 2.55 10.42
C ASN A 231 2.67 1.05 10.54
N PHE A 232 3.63 0.13 10.54
CA PHE A 232 3.41 -1.30 10.81
C PHE A 232 3.76 -1.66 12.26
N GLN A 233 3.09 -2.69 12.81
CA GLN A 233 3.33 -3.27 14.13
C GLN A 233 3.07 -4.79 14.14
N THR A 234 3.74 -5.52 15.02
CA THR A 234 3.43 -6.92 15.33
C THR A 234 2.24 -7.00 16.29
N LEU A 235 1.20 -7.74 15.93
CA LEU A 235 0.13 -8.12 16.85
C LEU A 235 0.00 -9.64 16.93
N CYS A 236 -0.22 -10.18 18.13
CA CYS A 236 -0.70 -11.56 18.25
C CYS A 236 -2.14 -11.68 17.72
N THR A 237 -2.51 -12.85 17.19
CA THR A 237 -3.82 -13.09 16.55
C THR A 237 -5.05 -12.67 17.38
N PRO A 238 -5.09 -12.81 18.72
CA PRO A 238 -6.18 -12.31 19.54
C PRO A 238 -6.29 -10.77 19.52
N CYS A 239 -5.14 -10.08 19.59
CA CYS A 239 -5.07 -8.63 19.57
C CYS A 239 -5.38 -8.07 18.17
N HIS A 240 -4.86 -8.71 17.12
CA HIS A 240 -5.22 -8.39 15.73
C HIS A 240 -6.74 -8.57 15.53
N SER A 241 -7.29 -9.74 15.86
CA SER A 241 -8.72 -10.03 15.74
C SER A 241 -9.61 -9.04 16.50
N LYS A 242 -9.18 -8.59 17.70
CA LYS A 242 -9.85 -7.52 18.46
C LYS A 242 -9.82 -6.19 17.71
N LYS A 243 -8.67 -5.80 17.17
CA LYS A 243 -8.48 -4.55 16.42
C LYS A 243 -9.29 -4.55 15.11
N THR A 244 -9.27 -5.62 14.33
CA THR A 244 -10.05 -5.75 13.09
C THR A 244 -11.56 -5.63 13.36
N LYS A 245 -12.06 -6.26 14.44
CA LYS A 245 -13.47 -6.14 14.85
C LYS A 245 -13.85 -4.68 15.19
N GLN A 246 -12.98 -3.96 15.91
CA GLN A 246 -13.20 -2.54 16.23
C GLN A 246 -13.15 -1.64 14.99
N GLN A 247 -12.17 -1.83 14.09
CA GLN A 247 -12.06 -1.12 12.82
C GLN A 247 -13.32 -1.33 11.95
N HIS A 248 -13.79 -2.58 11.83
CA HIS A 248 -14.99 -2.90 11.08
C HIS A 248 -16.23 -2.20 11.66
N GLN A 249 -16.39 -2.21 12.99
CA GLN A 249 -17.48 -1.49 13.67
C GLN A 249 -17.44 0.02 13.37
N ARG A 250 -16.27 0.67 13.44
CA ARG A 250 -16.12 2.10 13.08
C ARG A 250 -16.46 2.35 11.61
N SER A 251 -15.94 1.54 10.70
CA SER A 251 -16.19 1.66 9.25
C SER A 251 -17.68 1.52 8.91
N GLN A 252 -18.40 0.58 9.54
CA GLN A 252 -19.85 0.43 9.36
C GLN A 252 -20.63 1.62 9.95
N GLN A 253 -20.22 2.17 11.11
CA GLN A 253 -20.84 3.38 11.67
C GLN A 253 -20.64 4.60 10.77
N GLN A 254 -19.43 4.79 10.21
CA GLN A 254 -19.14 5.87 9.26
C GLN A 254 -19.98 5.75 7.97
N LYS A 255 -20.12 4.53 7.42
CA LYS A 255 -21.00 4.27 6.26
C LYS A 255 -22.46 4.63 6.56
N ARG A 256 -22.97 4.21 7.73
CA ARG A 256 -24.35 4.53 8.15
C ARG A 256 -24.58 6.03 8.33
N LYS A 257 -23.61 6.76 8.88
CA LYS A 257 -23.66 8.23 8.97
C LYS A 257 -23.71 8.88 7.59
N ARG A 258 -22.79 8.53 6.69
CA ARG A 258 -22.76 9.04 5.31
C ARG A 258 -24.03 8.74 4.51
N PHE A 259 -24.66 7.59 4.74
CA PHE A 259 -25.96 7.27 4.14
C PHE A 259 -27.07 8.15 4.71
N ALA A 260 -27.10 8.34 6.03
CA ALA A 260 -28.08 9.22 6.69
C ALA A 260 -27.92 10.70 6.30
N GLU A 261 -26.69 11.17 6.12
CA GLU A 261 -26.34 12.53 5.65
C GLU A 261 -26.88 12.83 4.24
N GLY A 262 -27.14 11.79 3.42
CA GLY A 262 -27.74 11.90 2.09
C GLY A 262 -29.18 11.40 1.97
N SER A 263 -29.81 10.91 3.06
CA SER A 263 -31.18 10.37 3.03
C SER A 263 -32.19 11.33 3.63
N HIS A 264 -33.18 11.75 2.86
CA HIS A 264 -34.35 12.46 3.40
C HIS A 264 -35.16 11.56 4.34
N ASP A 265 -35.75 12.14 5.39
CA ASP A 265 -36.64 11.43 6.30
C ASP A 265 -37.90 10.94 5.56
N LEU A 266 -38.17 9.64 5.66
CA LEU A 266 -39.34 9.01 5.05
C LEU A 266 -40.66 9.58 5.63
N HIS A 267 -40.68 10.08 6.87
CA HIS A 267 -41.86 10.75 7.42
C HIS A 267 -42.24 12.02 6.65
N ALA A 268 -41.28 12.70 6.00
CA ALA A 268 -41.56 13.88 5.18
C ALA A 268 -42.37 13.54 3.91
N PHE A 269 -42.26 12.31 3.40
CA PHE A 269 -43.05 11.83 2.25
C PHE A 269 -44.48 11.43 2.63
N PHE A 270 -44.71 10.98 3.87
CA PHE A 270 -46.03 10.56 4.36
C PHE A 270 -46.79 11.64 5.13
N THR A 271 -46.18 12.81 5.37
CA THR A 271 -46.87 13.96 5.95
C THR A 271 -47.78 14.60 4.90
N PRO A 272 -49.12 14.61 5.08
CA PRO A 272 -50.02 15.17 4.08
C PRO A 272 -49.79 16.69 3.97
N ARG A 273 -49.59 17.17 2.74
CA ARG A 273 -49.57 18.61 2.45
C ARG A 273 -50.96 19.19 2.69
N THR A 274 -51.17 19.80 3.84
CA THR A 274 -52.35 20.64 4.11
C THR A 274 -52.38 21.78 3.10
N ALA A 275 -53.34 21.73 2.18
CA ALA A 275 -53.65 22.84 1.29
C ALA A 275 -54.22 24.02 2.10
N PRO A 276 -54.04 25.28 1.65
CA PRO A 276 -54.61 26.46 2.29
C PRO A 276 -56.14 26.55 2.13
#